data_AF-A0A8T5NCU1-F1
#
_entry.id   AF-A0A8T5NCU1-F1
#
_cell.length_a   1.000
_cell.length_b   1.000
_cell.length_c   1.000
_cell.angle_alpha   90.00
_cell.angle_beta   90.00
_cell.angle_gamma   90.00
#
_symmetry.space_group_name_H-M   'P 1'
#
loop_
_entity.id
_entity.type
_entity.pdbx_description
1 polymer ?
#
loop_
_entity_poly.entity_id
_entity_poly.type
_entity_poly.pdbx_seq_one_letter_code
_entity_poly.pdbx_strand_id
1 'polypeptide(L)'
;MLIFKDIEVLCLFYQLKVGLVEDLDNGFIEEGGGGGGGLSGEDYSNIEVKEKYELDILKDKITSYRFKNASNPINFINITGNTSIGATTTSVEVLKDTSSLVKTQAPGLVYKNMNIWVGTSGFAVPRNIKTALIGFKVDNSWIKSNGLSSSNVKLVRWDGSQWIQLETRDVGNIGEFTSYEATTNSFSPFAIVAKAPEITPGKAPGLTQQPATTQTPTEVPTESIDPTAIRAGTYLMIAVGIILIVIIAAGVNMFGKRKEK
;
A
#
# COMPACT_ATOMS: atom_id res chain seq x y z
N MET A 1 -43.25 -10.33 -15.10
CA MET A 1 -42.79 -10.18 -13.71
C MET A 1 -42.07 -11.44 -13.30
N LEU A 2 -40.78 -11.58 -13.66
CA LEU A 2 -39.91 -12.71 -13.31
C LEU A 2 -38.45 -12.26 -13.52
N ILE A 3 -37.93 -11.42 -12.61
CA ILE A 3 -36.48 -11.06 -12.54
C ILE A 3 -36.05 -10.97 -11.06
N PHE A 4 -36.43 -11.95 -10.24
CA PHE A 4 -36.04 -11.97 -8.81
C PHE A 4 -35.66 -13.36 -8.29
N LYS A 5 -35.32 -14.33 -9.16
CA LYS A 5 -34.91 -15.68 -8.72
C LYS A 5 -33.41 -16.01 -8.93
N ASP A 6 -32.64 -15.16 -9.60
CA ASP A 6 -31.25 -15.51 -9.97
C ASP A 6 -30.18 -15.10 -8.95
N ILE A 7 -30.48 -14.18 -8.02
CA ILE A 7 -29.51 -13.74 -7.00
C ILE A 7 -29.33 -14.79 -5.90
N GLU A 8 -30.39 -15.50 -5.50
CA GLU A 8 -30.27 -16.57 -4.50
C GLU A 8 -29.51 -17.78 -5.03
N VAL A 9 -29.64 -18.10 -6.33
CA VAL A 9 -28.90 -19.20 -6.96
C VAL A 9 -27.41 -18.88 -7.08
N LEU A 10 -27.07 -17.62 -7.39
CA LEU A 10 -25.67 -17.15 -7.39
C LEU A 10 -25.07 -17.14 -5.98
N CYS A 11 -25.86 -16.78 -4.96
CA CYS A 11 -25.42 -16.83 -3.56
C CYS A 11 -25.23 -18.28 -3.09
N LEU A 12 -26.14 -19.21 -3.42
CA LEU A 12 -25.98 -20.62 -3.12
C LEU A 12 -24.78 -21.24 -3.87
N PHE A 13 -24.52 -20.86 -5.12
CA PHE A 13 -23.33 -21.32 -5.84
C PHE A 13 -22.04 -20.79 -5.21
N TYR A 14 -22.05 -19.57 -4.67
CA TYR A 14 -20.90 -19.02 -3.94
C TYR A 14 -20.71 -19.75 -2.60
N GLN A 15 -21.77 -19.96 -1.83
CA GLN A 15 -21.73 -20.72 -0.57
C GLN A 15 -21.35 -22.19 -0.78
N LEU A 16 -21.76 -22.83 -1.88
CA LEU A 16 -21.37 -24.20 -2.22
C LEU A 16 -19.91 -24.30 -2.71
N LYS A 17 -19.35 -23.22 -3.28
CA LYS A 17 -17.93 -23.17 -3.70
C LYS A 17 -16.99 -22.83 -2.54
N VAL A 18 -17.50 -22.15 -1.51
CA VAL A 18 -16.81 -21.92 -0.24
C VAL A 18 -16.89 -23.18 0.65
N GLY A 19 -18.02 -23.90 0.65
CA GLY A 19 -18.24 -25.11 1.45
C GLY A 19 -17.65 -26.43 0.92
N LEU A 20 -16.99 -26.44 -0.25
CA LEU A 20 -16.27 -27.60 -0.77
C LEU A 20 -14.74 -27.48 -0.69
N VAL A 21 -14.23 -26.50 0.07
CA VAL A 21 -12.79 -26.32 0.34
C VAL A 21 -12.50 -26.49 1.84
N GLU A 22 -13.30 -27.31 2.53
CA GLU A 22 -12.98 -27.85 3.84
C GLU A 22 -12.97 -29.38 3.70
N ASP A 23 -11.99 -30.03 4.34
CA ASP A 23 -11.69 -31.47 4.31
C ASP A 23 -10.76 -32.00 3.21
N LEU A 24 -9.60 -31.35 3.05
CA LEU A 24 -8.36 -32.14 2.96
C LEU A 24 -7.41 -31.66 4.06
N ASP A 25 -7.46 -32.41 5.16
CA ASP A 25 -6.50 -32.46 6.24
C ASP A 25 -5.07 -32.61 5.69
N ASN A 26 -4.42 -31.47 5.46
CA ASN A 26 -2.98 -31.42 5.27
C ASN A 26 -2.39 -30.86 6.56
N GLY A 27 -1.88 -31.80 7.36
CA GLY A 27 -1.19 -31.57 8.61
C GLY A 27 -0.36 -30.29 8.58
N PHE A 28 -0.67 -29.44 9.55
CA PHE A 28 0.14 -28.31 9.96
C PHE A 28 1.52 -28.85 10.37
N ILE A 29 2.48 -28.73 9.46
CA ILE A 29 3.90 -28.91 9.77
C ILE A 29 4.43 -27.53 10.11
N GLU A 30 4.53 -27.24 11.40
CA GLU A 30 5.38 -26.16 11.90
C GLU A 30 6.84 -26.65 11.87
N GLU A 31 7.42 -26.70 10.67
CA GLU A 31 8.87 -26.86 10.51
C GLU A 31 9.46 -25.48 10.26
N GLY A 32 10.07 -24.93 11.32
CA GLY A 32 11.00 -23.82 11.21
C GLY A 32 12.24 -24.24 10.42
N GLY A 33 12.12 -24.20 9.10
CA GLY A 33 13.22 -24.27 8.15
C GLY A 33 13.87 -22.89 8.01
N GLY A 34 15.19 -22.83 8.15
CA GLY A 34 15.96 -21.62 7.90
C GLY A 34 16.14 -21.40 6.39
N GLY A 35 15.16 -20.78 5.72
CA GLY A 35 15.34 -20.32 4.35
C GLY A 35 15.88 -18.90 4.26
N GLY A 36 16.77 -18.72 3.29
CA GLY A 36 17.49 -17.49 3.00
C GLY A 36 16.57 -16.37 2.50
N GLY A 37 15.84 -15.74 3.43
CA GLY A 37 15.26 -14.43 3.21
C GLY A 37 16.39 -13.43 3.03
N GLY A 38 16.58 -12.93 1.81
CA GLY A 38 17.55 -11.89 1.52
C GLY A 38 17.44 -10.71 2.50
N LEU A 39 18.55 -10.03 2.76
CA LEU A 39 18.54 -8.80 3.52
C LEU A 39 17.54 -7.82 2.88
N SER A 40 16.84 -7.04 3.70
CA SER A 40 15.98 -5.98 3.18
C SER A 40 16.83 -5.04 2.32
N GLY A 41 16.30 -4.65 1.17
CA GLY A 41 16.89 -3.57 0.38
C GLY A 41 16.54 -2.17 0.91
N GLU A 42 15.77 -2.07 2.00
CA GLU A 42 15.32 -0.81 2.58
C GLU A 42 16.02 -0.48 3.90
N ASP A 43 16.11 0.82 4.18
CA ASP A 43 16.45 1.30 5.50
C ASP A 43 15.37 0.93 6.52
N TYR A 44 15.79 0.36 7.66
CA TYR A 44 14.89 -0.03 8.74
C TYR A 44 13.98 1.11 9.23
N SER A 45 14.43 2.37 9.14
CA SER A 45 13.63 3.54 9.50
C SER A 45 12.40 3.73 8.60
N ASN A 46 12.47 3.31 7.33
CA ASN A 46 11.39 3.39 6.36
C ASN A 46 10.40 2.22 6.45
N ILE A 47 10.76 1.14 7.15
CA ILE A 47 9.88 -0.03 7.32
C ILE A 47 8.92 0.23 8.48
N GLU A 48 7.62 0.18 8.20
CA GLU A 48 6.53 0.23 9.20
C GLU A 48 6.27 -1.17 9.76
N VAL A 49 6.13 -2.15 8.88
CA VAL A 49 5.86 -3.57 9.22
C VAL A 49 6.68 -4.46 8.30
N LYS A 50 7.23 -5.53 8.86
CA LYS A 50 7.80 -6.63 8.08
C LYS A 50 7.18 -7.94 8.54
N GLU A 51 6.61 -8.67 7.59
CA GLU A 51 5.99 -9.97 7.84
C GLU A 51 6.47 -10.95 6.77
N LYS A 52 6.85 -12.18 7.18
CA LYS A 52 7.37 -13.18 6.27
C LYS A 52 6.95 -14.58 6.68
N TYR A 53 6.77 -15.43 5.69
CA TYR A 53 6.45 -16.84 5.85
C TYR A 53 7.25 -17.66 4.84
N GLU A 54 7.48 -18.92 5.16
CA GLU A 54 8.22 -19.84 4.31
C GLU A 54 7.33 -21.04 4.01
N LEU A 55 7.18 -21.34 2.71
CA LEU A 55 6.40 -22.48 2.22
C LEU A 55 7.06 -23.03 0.95
N ASP A 56 6.65 -24.23 0.55
CA ASP A 56 7.04 -24.80 -0.73
C ASP A 56 6.14 -24.25 -1.85
N ILE A 57 6.75 -23.72 -2.91
CA ILE A 57 6.03 -23.39 -4.14
C ILE A 57 6.12 -24.59 -5.05
N LEU A 58 4.98 -25.18 -5.38
CA LEU A 58 4.93 -26.36 -6.24
C LEU A 58 4.53 -25.97 -7.67
N LYS A 59 5.09 -26.66 -8.65
CA LYS A 59 4.72 -26.49 -10.06
C LYS A 59 3.23 -26.75 -10.24
N ASP A 60 2.56 -25.84 -10.94
CA ASP A 60 1.14 -25.92 -11.33
C ASP A 60 0.15 -26.10 -10.16
N LYS A 61 0.59 -25.86 -8.92
CA LYS A 61 -0.26 -25.87 -7.72
C LYS A 61 -0.22 -24.50 -7.04
N ILE A 62 -1.34 -24.14 -6.41
CA ILE A 62 -1.45 -22.89 -5.66
C ILE A 62 -0.83 -23.10 -4.27
N THR A 63 0.15 -22.28 -3.93
CA THR A 63 0.66 -22.10 -2.56
C THR A 63 0.10 -20.79 -2.00
N SER A 64 -0.55 -20.84 -0.83
CA SER A 64 -1.20 -19.67 -0.21
C SER A 64 -0.41 -19.17 0.99
N TYR A 65 0.22 -18.01 0.84
CA TYR A 65 0.84 -17.26 1.95
C TYR A 65 -0.22 -16.36 2.57
N ARG A 66 -0.46 -16.47 3.88
CA ARG A 66 -1.47 -15.70 4.61
C ARG A 66 -0.84 -14.81 5.66
N PHE A 67 -1.16 -13.53 5.59
CA PHE A 67 -0.59 -12.49 6.44
C PHE A 67 -1.61 -12.09 7.50
N LYS A 68 -1.17 -12.03 8.76
CA LYS A 68 -2.03 -11.87 9.93
C LYS A 68 -1.83 -10.52 10.62
N ASN A 69 -0.74 -9.80 10.33
CA ASN A 69 -0.49 -8.51 10.95
C ASN A 69 -1.56 -7.48 10.52
N ALA A 70 -2.22 -6.83 11.48
CA ALA A 70 -3.31 -5.89 11.21
C ALA A 70 -2.85 -4.66 10.41
N SER A 71 -1.61 -4.21 10.63
CA SER A 71 -1.00 -3.09 9.91
C SER A 71 -0.48 -3.48 8.52
N ASN A 72 -0.53 -4.77 8.17
CA ASN A 72 -0.27 -5.24 6.81
C ASN A 72 -1.56 -5.17 5.97
N PRO A 73 -1.59 -4.35 4.89
CA PRO A 73 -2.75 -4.29 4.02
C PRO A 73 -2.87 -5.54 3.14
N ILE A 74 -1.82 -6.37 3.01
CA ILE A 74 -1.88 -7.65 2.31
C ILE A 74 -2.49 -8.70 3.24
N ASN A 75 -3.52 -9.39 2.77
CA ASN A 75 -4.17 -10.48 3.50
C ASN A 75 -3.60 -11.83 3.05
N PHE A 76 -3.38 -12.01 1.75
CA PHE A 76 -2.79 -13.22 1.20
C PHE A 76 -2.05 -12.97 -0.12
N ILE A 77 -1.12 -13.87 -0.42
CA ILE A 77 -0.50 -14.00 -1.74
C ILE A 77 -0.60 -15.47 -2.15
N ASN A 78 -1.37 -15.74 -3.19
CA ASN A 78 -1.50 -17.08 -3.76
C ASN A 78 -0.59 -17.18 -4.98
N ILE A 79 0.38 -18.09 -4.96
CA ILE A 79 1.38 -18.23 -6.01
C ILE A 79 1.23 -19.59 -6.68
N THR A 80 1.23 -19.61 -8.01
CA THR A 80 1.36 -20.82 -8.82
C THR A 80 2.71 -20.79 -9.52
N GLY A 81 3.57 -21.79 -9.26
CA GLY A 81 4.89 -21.90 -9.87
C GLY A 81 4.88 -22.56 -11.25
N ASN A 82 5.82 -22.17 -12.12
CA ASN A 82 6.20 -22.94 -13.31
C ASN A 82 7.18 -24.08 -12.99
N THR A 83 7.81 -24.01 -11.82
CA THR A 83 8.71 -25.02 -11.24
C THR A 83 8.34 -25.25 -9.78
N SER A 84 8.75 -26.40 -9.24
CA SER A 84 8.71 -26.65 -7.80
C SER A 84 10.00 -26.17 -7.15
N ILE A 85 9.90 -25.47 -6.03
CA ILE A 85 11.01 -25.02 -5.19
C ILE A 85 10.55 -25.11 -3.73
N GLY A 86 11.37 -25.77 -2.91
CA GLY A 86 11.11 -25.87 -1.47
C GLY A 86 11.53 -24.61 -0.73
N ALA A 87 11.09 -24.47 0.52
CA ALA A 87 11.58 -23.48 1.48
C ALA A 87 11.66 -22.05 0.90
N THR A 88 10.59 -21.60 0.24
CA THR A 88 10.54 -20.28 -0.38
C THR A 88 9.98 -19.26 0.62
N THR A 89 10.83 -18.35 1.08
CA THR A 89 10.37 -17.23 1.89
C THR A 89 9.62 -16.21 1.03
N THR A 90 8.39 -15.86 1.42
CA THR A 90 7.68 -14.68 0.92
C THR A 90 7.59 -13.64 2.03
N SER A 91 8.05 -12.42 1.76
CA SER A 91 8.03 -11.31 2.72
C SER A 91 7.32 -10.08 2.18
N VAL A 92 6.53 -9.43 3.03
CA VAL A 92 5.92 -8.13 2.80
C VAL A 92 6.54 -7.12 3.76
N GLU A 93 7.08 -6.05 3.21
CA GLU A 93 7.59 -4.89 3.95
C GLU A 93 6.68 -3.70 3.64
N VAL A 94 5.84 -3.30 4.60
CA VAL A 94 5.02 -2.10 4.49
C VAL A 94 5.88 -0.90 4.85
N LEU A 95 5.85 0.14 4.02
CA LEU A 95 6.75 1.27 4.12
C LEU A 95 6.02 2.53 4.58
N LYS A 96 6.74 3.37 5.31
CA LYS A 96 6.27 4.69 5.76
C LYS A 96 6.28 5.69 4.61
N ASP A 97 7.32 5.63 3.78
CA ASP A 97 7.52 6.49 2.61
C ASP A 97 7.73 5.65 1.34
N THR A 98 8.04 6.31 0.22
CA THR A 98 8.37 5.64 -1.03
C THR A 98 9.61 4.76 -0.84
N SER A 99 9.60 3.58 -1.48
CA SER A 99 10.74 2.66 -1.48
C SER A 99 12.01 3.33 -2.02
N SER A 100 13.16 3.10 -1.37
CA SER A 100 14.46 3.56 -1.86
C SER A 100 14.91 2.81 -3.13
N LEU A 101 14.23 1.71 -3.47
CA LEU A 101 14.52 0.85 -4.62
C LEU A 101 13.80 1.31 -5.90
N VAL A 102 12.96 2.33 -5.83
CA VAL A 102 12.29 2.92 -6.99
C VAL A 102 12.87 4.29 -7.33
N LYS A 103 12.78 4.67 -8.61
CA LYS A 103 13.32 5.97 -9.08
C LYS A 103 12.28 7.09 -9.03
N THR A 104 11.00 6.74 -9.00
CA THR A 104 9.89 7.68 -9.01
C THR A 104 8.80 7.20 -8.07
N GLN A 105 8.08 8.14 -7.44
CA GLN A 105 6.92 7.81 -6.62
C GLN A 105 5.81 7.17 -7.47
N ALA A 106 5.04 6.28 -6.85
CA ALA A 106 3.85 5.71 -7.48
C ALA A 106 2.87 6.81 -7.93
N PRO A 107 2.22 6.66 -9.10
CA PRO A 107 1.30 7.66 -9.62
C PRO A 107 0.01 7.74 -8.81
N GLY A 108 -0.56 8.94 -8.75
CA GLY A 108 -1.84 9.19 -8.07
C GLY A 108 -1.71 9.36 -6.56
N LEU A 109 -2.80 9.11 -5.86
CA LEU A 109 -2.87 9.19 -4.41
C LEU A 109 -2.48 7.84 -3.80
N VAL A 110 -1.38 7.81 -3.05
CA VAL A 110 -0.85 6.60 -2.43
C VAL A 110 -1.56 6.33 -1.10
N TYR A 111 -2.07 5.10 -0.92
CA TYR A 111 -2.55 4.59 0.37
C TYR A 111 -1.41 3.98 1.18
N LYS A 112 -0.71 3.00 0.59
CA LYS A 112 0.44 2.32 1.19
C LYS A 112 1.48 1.96 0.14
N ASN A 113 2.75 2.21 0.45
CA ASN A 113 3.90 1.68 -0.28
C ASN A 113 4.34 0.37 0.37
N MET A 114 4.82 -0.58 -0.43
CA MET A 114 5.32 -1.85 0.09
C MET A 114 6.33 -2.51 -0.84
N ASN A 115 7.22 -3.30 -0.27
CA ASN A 115 8.03 -4.25 -1.02
C ASN A 115 7.52 -5.66 -0.77
N ILE A 116 7.34 -6.43 -1.85
CA ILE A 116 6.97 -7.84 -1.74
C ILE A 116 8.06 -8.66 -2.41
N TRP A 117 8.66 -9.55 -1.64
CA TRP A 117 9.76 -10.42 -2.09
C TRP A 117 9.33 -11.88 -2.00
N VAL A 118 9.68 -12.66 -3.01
CA VAL A 118 9.42 -14.10 -3.08
C VAL A 118 10.72 -14.80 -3.45
N GLY A 119 11.21 -15.64 -2.54
CA GLY A 119 12.46 -16.35 -2.71
C GLY A 119 13.67 -15.42 -2.76
N THR A 120 14.73 -15.89 -3.43
CA THR A 120 15.98 -15.15 -3.60
C THR A 120 15.91 -14.16 -4.77
N SER A 121 16.89 -13.25 -4.83
CA SER A 121 16.97 -12.26 -5.91
C SER A 121 16.94 -12.93 -7.29
N GLY A 122 16.11 -12.40 -8.19
CA GLY A 122 15.90 -12.94 -9.54
C GLY A 122 14.94 -14.13 -9.63
N PHE A 123 14.46 -14.69 -8.50
CA PHE A 123 13.50 -15.79 -8.53
C PHE A 123 12.10 -15.33 -8.99
N ALA A 124 11.62 -14.20 -8.46
CA ALA A 124 10.25 -13.75 -8.55
C ALA A 124 9.87 -13.11 -9.91
N VAL A 125 10.11 -13.84 -11.01
CA VAL A 125 9.93 -13.42 -12.40
C VAL A 125 9.02 -14.39 -13.17
N PRO A 126 8.46 -14.00 -14.34
CA PRO A 126 7.48 -14.83 -15.07
C PRO A 126 7.99 -16.20 -15.51
N ARG A 127 9.33 -16.37 -15.60
CA ARG A 127 9.95 -17.68 -15.85
C ARG A 127 9.61 -18.69 -14.77
N ASN A 128 9.60 -18.28 -13.49
CA ASN A 128 9.40 -19.18 -12.35
C ASN A 128 7.99 -19.06 -11.76
N ILE A 129 7.36 -17.88 -11.86
CA ILE A 129 6.02 -17.61 -11.37
C ILE A 129 5.06 -17.65 -12.55
N LYS A 130 4.18 -18.65 -12.58
CA LYS A 130 3.14 -18.78 -13.61
C LYS A 130 2.12 -17.66 -13.49
N THR A 131 1.61 -17.50 -12.27
CA THR A 131 0.67 -16.44 -11.89
C THR A 131 0.68 -16.30 -10.37
N ALA A 132 0.32 -15.13 -9.89
CA ALA A 132 0.08 -14.85 -8.50
C ALA A 132 -1.14 -13.94 -8.34
N LEU A 133 -1.93 -14.21 -7.30
CA LEU A 133 -3.07 -13.40 -6.89
C LEU A 133 -2.77 -12.78 -5.53
N ILE A 134 -2.75 -11.46 -5.46
CA ILE A 134 -2.50 -10.69 -4.25
C ILE A 134 -3.85 -10.18 -3.73
N GLY A 135 -4.24 -10.66 -2.54
CA GLY A 135 -5.41 -10.16 -1.83
C GLY A 135 -5.00 -9.07 -0.85
N PHE A 136 -5.60 -7.89 -0.95
CA PHE A 136 -5.30 -6.74 -0.10
C PHE A 136 -6.55 -5.98 0.32
N LYS A 137 -6.43 -5.16 1.36
CA LYS A 137 -7.52 -4.38 1.93
C LYS A 137 -7.16 -2.91 2.05
N VAL A 138 -8.19 -2.06 1.98
CA VAL A 138 -8.08 -0.60 2.16
C VAL A 138 -9.16 -0.13 3.13
N ASP A 139 -8.79 0.76 4.04
CA ASP A 139 -9.74 1.35 5.00
C ASP A 139 -10.88 2.06 4.27
N ASN A 140 -12.11 1.75 4.69
CA ASN A 140 -13.30 2.44 4.18
C ASN A 140 -13.28 3.94 4.50
N SER A 141 -12.68 4.32 5.63
CA SER A 141 -12.52 5.72 6.04
C SER A 141 -11.62 6.47 5.06
N TRP A 142 -10.49 5.89 4.64
CA TRP A 142 -9.56 6.49 3.68
C TRP A 142 -10.20 6.65 2.30
N ILE A 143 -10.96 5.65 1.84
CA ILE A 143 -11.71 5.74 0.57
C ILE A 143 -12.70 6.91 0.63
N LYS A 144 -13.49 6.99 1.70
CA LYS A 144 -14.52 8.03 1.89
C LYS A 144 -13.92 9.43 2.05
N SER A 145 -12.89 9.60 2.88
CA SER A 145 -12.28 10.90 3.15
C SER A 145 -11.63 11.52 1.92
N ASN A 146 -11.19 10.69 0.96
CA ASN A 146 -10.58 11.13 -0.28
C ASN A 146 -11.58 11.22 -1.46
N GLY A 147 -12.88 11.03 -1.20
CA GLY A 147 -13.94 11.09 -2.20
C GLY A 147 -13.74 10.07 -3.32
N LEU A 148 -13.29 8.86 -2.98
CA LEU A 148 -12.98 7.80 -3.92
C LEU A 148 -14.16 6.84 -4.08
N SER A 149 -14.37 6.35 -5.30
CA SER A 149 -15.09 5.09 -5.52
C SER A 149 -14.14 3.94 -5.26
N SER A 150 -14.67 2.80 -4.79
CA SER A 150 -13.88 1.58 -4.60
C SER A 150 -13.16 1.14 -5.89
N SER A 151 -13.80 1.34 -7.04
CA SER A 151 -13.25 1.08 -8.38
C SER A 151 -11.99 1.89 -8.72
N ASN A 152 -11.75 3.03 -8.04
CA ASN A 152 -10.58 3.87 -8.28
C ASN A 152 -9.30 3.30 -7.67
N VAL A 153 -9.40 2.33 -6.76
CA VAL A 153 -8.25 1.69 -6.13
C VAL A 153 -7.60 0.70 -7.08
N LYS A 154 -6.28 0.74 -7.15
CA LYS A 154 -5.45 -0.11 -8.00
C LYS A 154 -4.19 -0.52 -7.24
N LEU A 155 -3.71 -1.73 -7.51
CA LEU A 155 -2.35 -2.12 -7.15
C LEU A 155 -1.43 -1.80 -8.33
N VAL A 156 -0.35 -1.06 -8.09
CA VAL A 156 0.69 -0.80 -9.08
C VAL A 156 1.98 -1.50 -8.67
N ARG A 157 2.75 -1.94 -9.67
CA ARG A 157 4.00 -2.68 -9.51
C ARG A 157 5.14 -1.97 -10.25
N TRP A 158 6.29 -1.80 -9.61
CA TRP A 158 7.48 -1.28 -10.26
C TRP A 158 8.14 -2.35 -11.14
N ASP A 159 8.38 -2.07 -12.43
CA ASP A 159 9.03 -3.04 -13.34
C ASP A 159 10.56 -2.90 -13.41
N GLY A 160 11.15 -1.99 -12.64
CA GLY A 160 12.56 -1.60 -12.72
C GLY A 160 12.79 -0.25 -13.41
N SER A 161 11.79 0.23 -14.16
CA SER A 161 11.85 1.47 -14.94
C SER A 161 10.64 2.37 -14.78
N GLN A 162 9.45 1.79 -14.62
CA GLN A 162 8.18 2.49 -14.51
C GLN A 162 7.20 1.72 -13.63
N TRP A 163 6.15 2.42 -13.20
CA TRP A 163 5.02 1.81 -12.51
C TRP A 163 4.06 1.20 -13.55
N ILE A 164 3.65 -0.04 -13.31
CA ILE A 164 2.68 -0.78 -14.11
C ILE A 164 1.44 -1.00 -13.27
N GLN A 165 0.27 -0.59 -13.78
CA GLN A 165 -1.00 -0.89 -13.15
C GLN A 165 -1.35 -2.36 -13.37
N LEU A 166 -1.68 -3.05 -12.29
CA LEU A 166 -2.14 -4.43 -12.34
C LEU A 166 -3.65 -4.47 -12.51
N GLU A 167 -4.13 -5.54 -13.16
CA GLU A 167 -5.54 -5.87 -13.15
C GLU A 167 -5.98 -6.07 -11.70
N THR A 168 -6.83 -5.16 -11.21
CA THR A 168 -7.27 -5.11 -9.83
C THR A 168 -8.80 -5.14 -9.80
N ARG A 169 -9.34 -6.13 -9.10
CA ARG A 169 -10.77 -6.33 -8.89
C ARG A 169 -11.17 -5.94 -7.47
N ASP A 170 -12.25 -5.19 -7.36
CA ASP A 170 -12.97 -4.97 -6.10
C ASP A 170 -13.75 -6.25 -5.75
N VAL A 171 -13.46 -6.83 -4.59
CA VAL A 171 -14.12 -8.03 -4.07
C VAL A 171 -15.35 -7.66 -3.24
N GLY A 172 -15.37 -6.44 -2.70
CA GLY A 172 -16.47 -5.90 -1.91
C GLY A 172 -16.05 -5.43 -0.53
N ASN A 173 -17.03 -4.87 0.17
CA ASN A 173 -16.88 -4.36 1.52
C ASN A 173 -16.94 -5.50 2.55
N ILE A 174 -15.97 -5.56 3.46
CA ILE A 174 -15.92 -6.51 4.56
C ILE A 174 -15.62 -5.74 5.85
N GLY A 175 -16.68 -5.39 6.57
CA GLY A 175 -16.58 -4.63 7.83
C GLY A 175 -16.01 -3.22 7.61
N GLU A 176 -14.85 -2.95 8.18
CA GLU A 176 -14.21 -1.62 8.12
C GLU A 176 -13.32 -1.42 6.89
N PHE A 177 -13.17 -2.45 6.06
CA PHE A 177 -12.31 -2.42 4.87
C PHE A 177 -13.08 -2.71 3.59
N THR A 178 -12.54 -2.25 2.46
CA THR A 178 -12.87 -2.79 1.14
C THR A 178 -11.75 -3.74 0.71
N SER A 179 -12.11 -4.92 0.24
CA SER A 179 -11.18 -5.98 -0.17
C SER A 179 -10.97 -5.97 -1.68
N TYR A 180 -9.75 -6.26 -2.10
CA TYR A 180 -9.32 -6.23 -3.49
C TYR A 180 -8.42 -7.42 -3.82
N GLU A 181 -8.43 -7.79 -5.09
CA GLU A 181 -7.56 -8.81 -5.65
C GLU A 181 -6.83 -8.27 -6.87
N ALA A 182 -5.52 -8.47 -6.94
CA ALA A 182 -4.71 -8.08 -8.09
C ALA A 182 -3.85 -9.24 -8.60
N THR A 183 -3.78 -9.37 -9.94
CA THR A 183 -3.03 -10.43 -10.60
C THR A 183 -1.65 -9.93 -11.05
N THR A 184 -0.61 -10.75 -10.81
CA THR A 184 0.76 -10.51 -11.31
C THR A 184 1.45 -11.84 -11.60
N ASN A 185 2.62 -11.79 -12.22
CA ASN A 185 3.53 -12.94 -12.41
C ASN A 185 4.98 -12.58 -12.03
N SER A 186 5.14 -11.46 -11.34
CA SER A 186 6.43 -10.97 -10.86
C SER A 186 6.25 -10.13 -9.61
N PHE A 187 7.30 -10.07 -8.80
CA PHE A 187 7.31 -9.34 -7.53
C PHE A 187 8.49 -8.37 -7.48
N SER A 188 8.25 -7.23 -6.83
CA SER A 188 9.08 -6.03 -6.83
C SER A 188 8.52 -5.07 -5.75
N PRO A 189 8.92 -3.78 -5.72
CA PRO A 189 8.13 -2.77 -5.04
C PRO A 189 6.72 -2.64 -5.64
N PHE A 190 5.74 -2.39 -4.77
CA PHE A 190 4.33 -2.17 -5.07
C PHE A 190 3.80 -0.94 -4.34
N ALA A 191 2.68 -0.40 -4.82
CA ALA A 191 1.90 0.58 -4.09
C ALA A 191 0.40 0.36 -4.31
N ILE A 192 -0.38 0.55 -3.25
CA ILE A 192 -1.83 0.68 -3.36
C ILE A 192 -2.11 2.16 -3.62
N VAL A 193 -2.74 2.45 -4.75
CA VAL A 193 -3.00 3.83 -5.21
C VAL A 193 -4.47 4.02 -5.59
N ALA A 194 -4.89 5.28 -5.62
CA ALA A 194 -6.15 5.69 -6.19
C ALA A 194 -5.96 6.91 -7.11
N LYS A 195 -6.91 7.14 -8.04
CA LYS A 195 -6.86 8.27 -9.00
C LYS A 195 -5.56 8.29 -9.84
N ALA A 196 -4.93 7.13 -10.06
CA ALA A 196 -3.81 7.04 -10.98
C ALA A 196 -4.33 7.23 -12.42
N PRO A 197 -3.66 8.02 -13.27
CA PRO A 197 -3.96 8.04 -14.70
C PRO A 197 -3.77 6.64 -15.28
N GLU A 198 -4.63 6.23 -16.22
CA GLU A 198 -4.50 4.92 -16.87
C GLU A 198 -3.13 4.80 -17.54
N ILE A 199 -2.29 3.93 -16.99
CA ILE A 199 -0.97 3.58 -17.52
C ILE A 199 -1.11 2.28 -18.32
N THR A 200 -1.38 2.42 -19.62
CA THR A 200 -1.42 1.28 -20.56
C THR A 200 0.01 0.80 -20.86
N PRO A 201 0.31 -0.51 -20.76
CA PRO A 201 1.58 -1.04 -21.26
C PRO A 201 1.67 -0.82 -22.77
N GLY A 202 2.62 0.01 -23.22
CA GLY A 202 2.91 0.20 -24.65
C GLY A 202 2.76 1.62 -25.20
N LYS A 203 2.32 2.59 -24.39
CA LYS A 203 2.52 4.00 -24.75
C LYS A 203 3.61 4.56 -23.85
N ALA A 204 4.82 4.70 -24.42
CA ALA A 204 5.84 5.57 -23.83
C ALA A 204 5.16 6.87 -23.41
N PRO A 205 5.43 7.41 -22.21
CA PRO A 205 5.01 8.75 -21.88
C PRO A 205 5.58 9.66 -22.96
N GLY A 206 4.70 10.10 -23.87
CA GLY A 206 5.00 11.25 -24.69
C GLY A 206 5.32 12.34 -23.69
N LEU A 207 6.59 12.75 -23.66
CA LEU A 207 7.00 13.95 -22.97
C LEU A 207 6.07 15.05 -23.49
N THR A 208 5.05 15.42 -22.72
CA THR A 208 4.53 16.77 -22.78
C THR A 208 5.64 17.63 -22.22
N GLN A 209 6.60 17.91 -23.10
CA GLN A 209 7.49 19.04 -22.99
C GLN A 209 6.58 20.24 -22.87
N GLN A 210 6.45 20.75 -21.65
CA GLN A 210 6.11 22.14 -21.46
C GLN A 210 7.14 22.95 -22.27
N PRO A 211 6.72 23.83 -23.20
CA PRO A 211 7.66 24.62 -23.97
C PRO A 211 8.56 25.40 -23.01
N ALA A 212 9.87 25.12 -23.09
CA ALA A 212 10.88 25.97 -22.49
C ALA A 212 10.91 27.27 -23.30
N THR A 213 10.27 28.32 -22.79
CA THR A 213 10.51 29.67 -23.29
C THR A 213 11.70 30.24 -22.52
N THR A 214 12.86 30.25 -23.18
CA THR A 214 14.00 31.09 -22.81
C THR A 214 13.54 32.54 -22.77
N GLN A 215 13.61 33.19 -21.59
CA GLN A 215 13.63 34.65 -21.49
C GLN A 215 14.82 35.07 -20.63
N THR A 216 15.79 35.71 -21.28
CA THR A 216 16.81 36.60 -20.71
C THR A 216 16.11 37.92 -20.31
N PRO A 217 16.54 38.63 -19.25
CA PRO A 217 15.70 39.55 -18.51
C PRO A 217 15.60 40.93 -19.20
N THR A 218 14.39 41.48 -19.24
CA THR A 218 14.15 42.91 -19.44
C THR A 218 13.32 43.44 -18.28
N GLU A 219 13.80 44.56 -17.76
CA GLU A 219 13.51 45.26 -16.52
C GLU A 219 12.17 46.04 -16.52
N VAL A 220 11.69 46.39 -15.31
CA VAL A 220 10.77 47.49 -14.91
C VAL A 220 9.25 47.18 -14.89
N PRO A 221 8.42 47.68 -13.91
CA PRO A 221 8.67 48.46 -12.69
C PRO A 221 8.22 47.81 -11.37
N THR A 222 8.87 48.24 -10.29
CA THR A 222 8.51 48.02 -8.88
C THR A 222 7.16 48.65 -8.53
N GLU A 223 6.18 47.82 -8.15
CA GLU A 223 5.11 48.24 -7.24
C GLU A 223 5.55 47.96 -5.79
N SER A 224 5.59 49.04 -5.01
CA SER A 224 5.92 49.08 -3.59
C SER A 224 4.81 48.46 -2.75
N ILE A 225 5.09 47.33 -2.10
CA ILE A 225 4.22 46.76 -1.06
C ILE A 225 4.75 47.18 0.31
N ASP A 226 3.91 47.88 1.08
CA ASP A 226 4.17 48.38 2.44
C ASP A 226 4.49 47.23 3.43
N PRO A 227 5.68 47.20 4.05
CA PRO A 227 6.10 46.14 4.96
C PRO A 227 5.45 46.19 6.36
N THR A 228 4.54 47.14 6.62
CA THR A 228 4.02 47.35 7.98
C THR A 228 2.85 46.42 8.36
N ALA A 229 2.11 45.87 7.39
CA ALA A 229 0.94 45.02 7.66
C ALA A 229 1.27 43.56 8.05
N ILE A 230 2.48 43.07 7.76
CA ILE A 230 2.84 41.65 7.95
C ILE A 230 3.29 41.35 9.40
N ARG A 231 3.57 42.37 10.23
CA ARG A 231 4.09 42.15 11.59
C ARG A 231 3.05 42.01 12.69
N ALA A 232 1.79 42.43 12.51
CA ALA A 232 0.79 42.39 13.59
C ALA A 232 0.24 40.97 13.88
N GLY A 233 0.08 40.13 12.85
CA GLY A 233 -0.50 38.79 13.00
C GLY A 233 0.41 37.78 13.69
N THR A 234 1.73 37.89 13.52
CA THR A 234 2.70 36.92 14.06
C THR A 234 2.88 37.07 15.57
N TYR A 235 2.90 38.30 16.11
CA TYR A 235 3.03 38.52 17.56
C TYR A 235 1.77 38.11 18.35
N LEU A 236 0.59 38.25 17.75
CA LEU A 236 -0.66 37.84 18.39
C LEU A 236 -0.71 36.32 18.64
N MET A 237 -0.24 35.51 17.67
CA MET A 237 -0.19 34.05 17.81
C MET A 237 0.85 33.58 18.84
N ILE A 238 2.00 34.27 18.91
CA ILE A 238 3.05 33.96 19.90
C ILE A 238 2.60 34.33 21.32
N ALA A 239 1.93 35.47 21.50
CA ALA A 239 1.43 35.92 22.81
C ALA A 239 0.34 34.98 23.37
N VAL A 240 -0.58 34.51 22.52
CA VAL A 240 -1.62 33.53 22.92
C VAL A 240 -0.99 32.20 23.34
N GLY A 241 0.04 31.74 22.63
CA GLY A 241 0.78 30.52 22.98
C GLY A 241 1.46 30.61 24.35
N ILE A 242 2.11 31.73 24.66
CA ILE A 242 2.79 31.93 25.95
C ILE A 242 1.79 31.99 27.11
N ILE A 243 0.64 32.66 26.94
CA ILE A 243 -0.40 32.75 27.98
C ILE A 243 -0.97 31.36 28.32
N LEU A 244 -1.21 30.51 27.32
CA LEU A 244 -1.70 29.14 27.54
C LEU A 244 -0.69 28.28 28.32
N ILE A 245 0.60 28.41 28.03
CA ILE A 245 1.65 27.68 28.75
C ILE A 245 1.72 28.10 30.23
N VAL A 246 1.59 29.40 30.51
CA VAL A 246 1.61 29.92 31.89
C VAL A 246 0.39 29.44 32.68
N ILE A 247 -0.80 29.39 32.07
CA ILE A 247 -2.02 28.88 32.71
C ILE A 247 -1.88 27.40 33.05
N ILE A 248 -1.32 26.60 32.12
CA ILE A 248 -1.09 25.17 32.35
C ILE A 248 -0.07 24.96 33.49
N ALA A 249 1.04 25.71 33.48
CA ALA A 249 2.06 25.61 34.53
C ALA A 249 1.52 26.01 35.92
N ALA A 250 0.71 27.08 36.00
CA ALA A 250 0.06 27.50 37.23
C ALA A 250 -0.95 26.47 37.73
N GLY A 251 -1.73 25.86 36.82
CA GLY A 251 -2.66 24.78 37.14
C GLY A 251 -1.97 23.54 37.72
N VAL A 252 -0.84 23.12 37.11
CA VAL A 252 -0.03 21.99 37.61
C VAL A 252 0.56 22.28 38.99
N ASN A 253 1.08 23.50 39.21
CA ASN A 253 1.64 23.90 40.51
C ASN A 253 0.56 23.95 41.62
N MET A 254 -0.63 24.46 41.32
CA MET A 254 -1.74 24.47 42.28
C MET A 254 -2.29 23.07 42.57
N PHE A 255 -2.29 22.15 41.60
CA PHE A 255 -2.68 20.75 41.84
C PHE A 255 -1.63 19.96 42.61
N GLY A 256 -0.33 20.26 42.42
CA GLY A 256 0.76 19.67 43.20
C GLY A 256 0.67 20.02 44.69
N LYS A 257 0.46 21.32 45.00
CA LYS A 257 0.37 21.79 46.40
C LYS A 257 -0.88 21.31 47.16
N ARG A 258 -1.92 20.83 46.47
CA ARG A 258 -3.13 20.30 47.10
C ARG A 258 -3.01 18.85 47.58
N LYS A 259 -1.95 18.13 47.20
CA LYS A 259 -1.72 16.73 47.62
C LYS A 259 -0.81 16.59 48.85
N GLU A 260 -0.26 17.70 49.37
CA GLU A 260 0.65 17.72 50.53
C GLU A 260 -0.01 18.27 51.83
N LYS A 261 -1.34 18.38 51.86
CA LYS A 261 -2.13 18.61 53.09
C LYS A 261 -3.16 17.49 53.24
#